data_AF-A0A8J8EB51-F1
#
_entry.id   AF-A0A8J8EB51-F1
#
_cell.length_a   1.000
_cell.length_b   1.000
_cell.length_c   1.000
_cell.angle_alpha   90.00
_cell.angle_beta   90.00
_cell.angle_gamma   90.00
#
_symmetry.space_group_name_H-M   'P 1'
#
loop_
_entity.id
_entity.type
_entity.pdbx_description
1 polymer ?
#
loop_
_entity_poly.entity_id
_entity_poly.type
_entity_poly.pdbx_seq_one_letter_code
_entity_poly.pdbx_strand_id
1 'polypeptide(L)'
;VDAVYVAIETYRHKEVALRVIEEGKHLLLEKPIALTLEDADEIIKAARKAGVKLMVPFNPRFTIPLRKAKSMIENGEIGKLEYIYAISEYVKPPIFLEGLDMTWFLDVRKSGGGGFMDTAPHGIDSLLWLT
;
A
#
# COMPACT_ATOMS: atom_id res chain seq x y z
N VAL A 1 19.80 11.06 -6.83
CA VAL A 1 18.75 10.16 -6.30
C VAL A 1 17.76 11.03 -5.57
N ASP A 2 16.57 11.18 -6.15
CA ASP A 2 15.53 12.12 -5.68
C ASP A 2 14.45 11.42 -4.85
N ALA A 3 14.22 10.14 -5.14
CA ALA A 3 13.29 9.28 -4.43
C ALA A 3 13.85 7.85 -4.30
N VAL A 4 13.35 7.11 -3.33
CA VAL A 4 13.63 5.68 -3.11
C VAL A 4 12.31 4.91 -3.10
N TYR A 5 12.28 3.78 -3.78
CA TYR A 5 11.19 2.82 -3.69
C TYR A 5 11.57 1.70 -2.72
N VAL A 6 10.83 1.59 -1.62
CA VAL A 6 11.04 0.59 -0.58
C VAL A 6 10.00 -0.53 -0.76
N ALA A 7 10.45 -1.60 -1.41
CA ALA A 7 9.69 -2.82 -1.67
C ALA A 7 10.39 -4.01 -1.01
N ILE A 8 10.47 -3.97 0.31
CA ILE A 8 11.09 -5.01 1.15
C ILE A 8 10.03 -5.65 2.04
N GLU A 9 10.43 -6.51 2.97
CA GLU A 9 9.49 -7.12 3.91
C GLU A 9 8.88 -6.08 4.86
N THR A 10 7.57 -6.18 5.10
CA THR A 10 6.79 -5.20 5.86
C THR A 10 7.36 -4.88 7.24
N TYR A 11 7.86 -5.89 7.97
CA TYR A 11 8.46 -5.70 9.30
C TYR A 11 9.73 -4.83 9.30
N ARG A 12 10.33 -4.60 8.13
CA ARG A 12 11.53 -3.77 7.95
C ARG A 12 11.23 -2.37 7.42
N HIS A 13 9.97 -2.09 7.07
CA HIS A 13 9.56 -0.81 6.48
C HIS A 13 9.97 0.38 7.35
N LYS A 14 9.69 0.34 8.66
CA LYS A 14 10.01 1.46 9.57
C LYS A 14 11.49 1.82 9.55
N GLU A 15 12.36 0.84 9.77
CA GLU A 15 13.81 1.09 9.83
C GLU A 15 14.31 1.71 8.53
N VAL A 16 13.94 1.13 7.38
CA VAL A 16 14.44 1.60 6.08
C VAL A 16 13.81 2.92 5.69
N ALA A 17 12.50 3.11 5.94
CA ALA A 17 11.80 4.36 5.65
C ALA A 17 12.42 5.54 6.42
N LEU A 18 12.69 5.37 7.72
CA LEU A 18 13.30 6.42 8.53
C LEU A 18 14.69 6.81 8.03
N ARG A 19 15.54 5.83 7.66
CA ARG A 19 16.85 6.11 7.04
C ARG A 19 16.74 6.88 5.73
N VAL A 20 15.80 6.50 4.85
CA VAL A 20 15.56 7.21 3.58
C VAL A 20 15.11 8.66 3.83
N ILE A 21 14.25 8.87 4.83
CA ILE A 21 13.74 10.18 5.23
C ILE A 21 14.84 11.05 5.84
N GLU A 22 15.71 10.49 6.67
CA GLU A 22 16.88 11.17 7.27
C GLU A 22 17.84 11.71 6.21
N GLU A 23 18.01 10.98 5.10
CA GLU A 23 18.79 11.41 3.93
C GLU A 23 18.07 12.46 3.04
N GLY A 24 16.88 12.90 3.45
CA GLY A 24 16.08 13.92 2.77
C GLY A 24 15.50 13.45 1.43
N LYS A 25 15.31 12.13 1.23
CA LYS A 25 14.80 11.58 -0.03
C LYS A 25 13.29 11.37 0.02
N HIS A 26 12.62 11.54 -1.11
CA HIS A 26 11.23 11.14 -1.25
C HIS A 26 11.10 9.62 -1.19
N LEU A 27 9.96 9.12 -0.72
CA LEU A 27 9.75 7.72 -0.43
C LEU A 27 8.45 7.21 -1.06
N LEU A 28 8.57 6.20 -1.91
CA LEU A 28 7.47 5.32 -2.27
C LEU A 28 7.62 4.07 -1.39
N LEU A 29 6.71 3.85 -0.44
CA LEU A 29 6.78 2.75 0.52
C LEU A 29 5.68 1.74 0.22
N GLU A 30 6.03 0.48 -0.02
CA GLU A 30 5.04 -0.57 -0.26
C GLU A 30 4.03 -0.70 0.87
N LYS A 31 2.85 -1.24 0.52
CA LYS A 31 1.79 -1.53 1.49
C LYS A 31 2.08 -2.84 2.24
N PRO A 32 1.58 -2.97 3.48
CA PRO A 32 1.12 -1.88 4.35
C PRO A 32 2.32 -1.03 4.84
N ILE A 33 2.06 0.22 5.25
CA ILE A 33 3.13 1.16 5.68
C ILE A 33 4.01 0.53 6.77
N ALA A 34 3.39 -0.15 7.74
CA ALA A 34 4.05 -0.88 8.80
C ALA A 34 3.12 -1.97 9.35
N LEU A 35 3.61 -2.76 10.31
CA LEU A 35 2.82 -3.79 11.00
C LEU A 35 1.87 -3.22 12.07
N THR A 36 2.18 -2.03 12.59
CA THR A 36 1.42 -1.36 13.65
C THR A 36 1.06 0.06 13.21
N LEU A 37 0.01 0.63 13.82
CA LEU A 37 -0.39 2.00 13.54
C LEU A 37 0.63 3.00 14.09
N GLU A 38 1.19 2.69 15.25
CA GLU A 38 2.23 3.49 15.91
C GLU A 38 3.46 3.64 15.01
N ASP A 39 3.94 2.53 14.43
CA ASP A 39 5.06 2.56 13.49
C ASP A 39 4.73 3.34 12.21
N ALA A 40 3.51 3.19 11.70
CA ALA A 40 3.06 3.93 10.52
C ALA A 40 3.00 5.44 10.79
N ASP A 41 2.47 5.85 11.95
CA ASP A 41 2.38 7.24 12.38
C ASP A 41 3.77 7.87 12.57
N GLU A 42 4.73 7.11 13.11
CA GLU A 42 6.12 7.55 13.22
C GLU A 42 6.74 7.85 11.85
N ILE A 43 6.57 6.95 10.86
CA ILE A 43 7.08 7.13 9.49
C ILE A 43 6.43 8.37 8.85
N ILE A 44 5.11 8.51 8.96
CA ILE A 44 4.36 9.64 8.39
C ILE A 44 4.82 10.96 9.01
N LYS A 45 4.97 10.99 10.35
CA LYS A 45 5.43 12.17 11.07
C LYS A 45 6.86 12.55 10.69
N ALA A 46 7.76 11.57 10.57
CA ALA A 46 9.13 11.80 10.13
C ALA A 46 9.18 12.40 8.72
N ALA A 47 8.44 11.81 7.77
CA ALA A 47 8.38 12.31 6.39
C ALA A 47 7.87 13.76 6.32
N ARG A 48 6.79 14.06 7.07
CA ARG A 48 6.24 15.43 7.19
C ARG A 48 7.26 16.40 7.78
N LYS A 49 7.96 16.01 8.86
CA LYS A 49 8.98 16.84 9.52
C LYS A 49 10.17 17.13 8.61
N ALA A 50 10.61 16.15 7.84
CA ALA A 50 11.72 16.30 6.88
C ALA A 50 11.31 17.04 5.59
N GLY A 51 10.01 17.31 5.38
CA GLY A 51 9.50 17.95 4.17
C GLY A 51 9.57 17.07 2.92
N VAL A 52 9.72 15.75 3.08
CA VAL A 52 9.79 14.81 1.96
C VAL A 52 8.41 14.24 1.62
N LYS A 53 8.18 13.88 0.35
CA LYS A 53 6.98 13.17 -0.06
C LYS A 53 7.05 11.70 0.37
N LEU A 54 5.99 11.22 0.99
CA LEU A 54 5.73 9.81 1.26
C LEU A 54 4.48 9.40 0.48
N MET A 55 4.57 8.31 -0.28
CA MET A 55 3.44 7.74 -1.02
C MET A 55 3.42 6.23 -0.82
N VAL A 56 2.21 5.65 -0.78
CA VAL A 56 1.98 4.21 -0.84
C VAL A 56 1.50 3.85 -2.26
N PRO A 57 2.06 2.84 -2.94
CA PRO A 57 1.78 2.52 -4.33
C PRO A 57 0.45 1.77 -4.49
N PHE A 58 -0.68 2.43 -4.20
CA PHE A 58 -1.99 1.91 -4.56
C PHE A 58 -2.24 2.04 -6.06
N ASN A 59 -1.58 1.16 -6.83
CA ASN A 59 -1.60 1.13 -8.27
C ASN A 59 -3.00 1.00 -8.93
N PRO A 60 -4.05 0.41 -8.30
CA PRO A 60 -5.39 0.37 -8.92
C PRO A 60 -5.91 1.76 -9.29
N ARG A 61 -5.60 2.80 -8.50
CA ARG A 61 -5.95 4.22 -8.74
C ARG A 61 -5.47 4.76 -10.09
N PHE A 62 -4.44 4.14 -10.66
CA PHE A 62 -3.83 4.57 -11.92
C PHE A 62 -4.32 3.75 -13.12
N THR A 63 -5.13 2.72 -12.89
CA THR A 63 -5.68 1.89 -13.97
C THR A 63 -6.81 2.62 -14.70
N ILE A 64 -6.91 2.42 -16.02
CA ILE A 64 -7.97 3.01 -16.84
C ILE A 64 -9.37 2.66 -16.30
N PRO A 65 -9.67 1.40 -15.93
CA PRO A 65 -11.01 1.04 -15.45
C PRO A 65 -11.39 1.76 -14.16
N LEU A 66 -10.50 1.81 -13.15
CA LEU A 66 -10.84 2.45 -11.88
C LEU A 66 -11.01 3.96 -12.03
N ARG A 67 -10.16 4.61 -12.85
CA ARG A 67 -10.30 6.05 -13.15
C ARG A 67 -11.58 6.37 -13.91
N LYS A 68 -12.00 5.52 -14.86
CA LYS A 68 -13.28 5.69 -15.55
C LYS A 68 -14.45 5.50 -14.59
N ALA A 69 -14.41 4.49 -13.72
CA ALA A 69 -15.42 4.30 -12.68
C ALA A 69 -15.53 5.53 -11.76
N LYS A 70 -14.39 6.06 -11.28
CA LYS A 70 -14.35 7.29 -10.48
C LYS A 70 -15.02 8.47 -11.20
N SER A 71 -14.65 8.71 -12.46
CA SER A 71 -15.24 9.78 -13.27
C SER A 71 -16.75 9.61 -13.46
N MET A 72 -17.22 8.39 -13.72
CA MET A 72 -18.66 8.12 -13.89
C MET A 72 -19.45 8.37 -12.59
N ILE A 73 -18.87 8.02 -11.44
CA ILE A 73 -19.45 8.31 -10.13
C ILE A 73 -19.52 9.82 -9.89
N GLU A 74 -18.39 10.53 -10.08
CA GLU A 74 -18.29 11.98 -9.83
C GLU A 74 -19.18 12.81 -10.76
N ASN A 75 -19.34 12.38 -12.02
CA ASN A 75 -20.20 13.03 -13.00
C ASN A 75 -21.68 12.67 -12.85
N GLY A 76 -22.05 11.76 -11.93
CA GLY A 76 -23.42 11.29 -11.76
C GLY A 76 -23.93 10.41 -12.91
N GLU A 77 -23.05 9.88 -13.77
CA GLU A 77 -23.41 9.05 -14.93
C GLU A 77 -24.12 7.75 -14.53
N ILE A 78 -23.92 7.28 -13.29
CA ILE A 78 -24.54 6.05 -12.75
C ILE A 78 -25.72 6.32 -11.82
N GLY A 79 -26.12 7.58 -11.63
CA GLY A 79 -27.10 7.97 -10.62
C GLY A 79 -26.54 7.91 -9.20
N LYS A 80 -27.40 7.61 -8.21
CA LYS A 80 -26.99 7.48 -6.81
C LYS A 80 -26.23 6.17 -6.60
N LEU A 81 -25.00 6.28 -6.10
CA LEU A 81 -24.21 5.12 -5.69
C LEU A 81 -24.85 4.48 -4.46
N GLU A 82 -25.36 3.25 -4.60
CA GLU A 82 -25.96 2.51 -3.48
C GLU A 82 -24.98 1.52 -2.83
N TYR A 83 -24.12 0.86 -3.62
CA TYR A 83 -23.21 -0.16 -3.12
C TYR A 83 -22.00 -0.37 -4.03
N ILE A 84 -20.84 -0.67 -3.43
CA ILE A 84 -19.65 -1.16 -4.13
C ILE A 84 -19.21 -2.46 -3.45
N TYR A 85 -18.85 -3.46 -4.27
CA TYR A 85 -18.26 -4.70 -3.83
C TYR A 85 -16.88 -4.87 -4.45
N ALA A 86 -15.92 -5.32 -3.64
CA ALA A 86 -14.57 -5.60 -4.07
C ALA A 86 -14.15 -7.00 -3.60
N ILE A 87 -13.55 -7.76 -4.52
CA ILE A 87 -12.90 -9.04 -4.24
C ILE A 87 -11.40 -8.84 -4.43
N SER A 88 -10.59 -9.38 -3.53
CA SER A 88 -9.14 -9.37 -3.63
C SER A 88 -8.62 -10.78 -3.43
N GLU A 89 -8.34 -11.46 -4.54
CA GLU A 89 -7.89 -12.85 -4.57
C GLU A 89 -6.47 -12.95 -5.13
N TYR A 90 -5.71 -13.93 -4.64
CA TYR A 90 -4.42 -14.33 -5.21
C TYR A 90 -4.44 -15.82 -5.49
N VAL A 91 -4.18 -16.18 -6.75
CA VAL A 91 -4.17 -17.58 -7.21
C VAL A 91 -2.88 -18.30 -6.81
N LYS A 92 -1.80 -17.56 -6.53
CA LYS A 92 -0.50 -18.13 -6.16
C LYS A 92 0.12 -17.34 -5.00
N PRO A 93 0.22 -17.92 -3.79
CA PRO A 93 0.89 -17.29 -2.67
C PRO A 93 2.35 -16.95 -3.01
N PRO A 94 2.91 -15.84 -2.49
CA PRO A 94 4.27 -15.40 -2.82
C PRO A 94 5.37 -16.44 -2.52
N ILE A 95 5.11 -17.41 -1.64
CA ILE A 95 6.05 -18.50 -1.31
C ILE A 95 6.45 -19.39 -2.50
N PHE A 96 5.68 -19.37 -3.58
CA PHE A 96 5.96 -20.15 -4.78
C PHE A 96 6.67 -19.35 -5.88
N LEU A 97 7.18 -18.16 -5.57
CA LEU A 97 7.99 -17.34 -6.48
C LEU A 97 9.43 -17.86 -6.48
N GLU A 98 9.90 -18.36 -7.62
CA GLU A 98 11.26 -18.88 -7.75
C GLU A 98 12.30 -17.75 -7.58
N GLY A 99 13.38 -18.05 -6.86
CA GLY A 99 14.49 -17.11 -6.65
C GLY A 99 14.29 -16.09 -5.53
N LEU A 100 13.19 -16.13 -4.78
CA LEU A 100 12.93 -15.24 -3.65
C LEU A 100 12.63 -16.04 -2.37
N ASP A 101 13.26 -15.67 -1.26
CA ASP A 101 12.87 -16.17 0.07
C ASP A 101 11.65 -15.37 0.57
N MET A 102 10.48 -15.98 0.39
CA MET A 102 9.20 -15.40 0.80
C MET A 102 8.64 -16.09 2.04
N THR A 103 9.48 -16.83 2.80
CA THR A 103 9.04 -17.54 4.01
C THR A 103 8.59 -16.59 5.12
N TRP A 104 8.99 -15.32 5.08
CA TRP A 104 8.52 -14.29 6.00
C TRP A 104 7.01 -14.06 5.94
N PHE A 105 6.34 -14.35 4.81
CA PHE A 105 4.88 -14.34 4.70
C PHE A 105 4.19 -15.40 5.57
N LEU A 106 4.90 -16.46 5.96
CA LEU A 106 4.37 -17.52 6.82
C LEU A 106 4.46 -17.17 8.31
N ASP A 107 5.28 -16.19 8.69
CA ASP A 107 5.38 -15.72 10.06
C ASP A 107 4.50 -14.49 10.26
N VAL A 108 3.38 -14.66 10.96
CA VAL A 108 2.43 -13.57 11.26
C VAL A 108 3.09 -12.37 11.94
N ARG A 109 4.19 -12.59 12.68
CA ARG A 109 4.95 -11.51 13.33
C ARG A 109 5.74 -10.67 12.34
N LYS A 110 6.02 -11.20 11.15
CA LYS A 110 6.73 -10.52 10.05
C LYS A 110 5.78 -9.99 8.98
N SER A 111 4.70 -10.72 8.69
CA SER A 111 3.72 -10.35 7.68
C SER A 111 2.61 -9.43 8.18
N GLY A 112 2.32 -9.45 9.47
CA GLY A 112 1.20 -8.72 10.08
C GLY A 112 -0.17 -9.40 9.90
N GLY A 113 -0.24 -10.46 9.10
CA GLY A 113 -1.46 -11.20 8.84
C GLY A 113 -1.35 -12.14 7.63
N GLY A 114 -2.49 -12.71 7.23
CA GLY A 114 -2.59 -13.57 6.06
C GLY A 114 -2.95 -12.80 4.78
N GLY A 115 -3.63 -13.48 3.86
CA GLY A 115 -4.04 -12.90 2.57
C GLY A 115 -4.82 -11.59 2.71
N PHE A 116 -5.60 -11.41 3.78
CA PHE A 116 -6.27 -10.13 4.04
C PHE A 116 -5.29 -8.95 4.16
N MET A 117 -4.22 -9.07 4.94
CA MET A 117 -3.24 -7.98 5.11
C MET A 117 -2.43 -7.72 3.85
N ASP A 118 -2.24 -8.73 3.02
CA ASP A 118 -1.51 -8.59 1.77
C ASP A 118 -2.39 -7.99 0.65
N THR A 119 -3.60 -8.50 0.43
CA THR A 119 -4.40 -8.18 -0.77
C THR A 119 -5.48 -7.14 -0.50
N ALA A 120 -6.12 -7.18 0.68
CA ALA A 120 -7.25 -6.30 0.98
C ALA A 120 -6.92 -4.80 0.99
N PRO A 121 -5.69 -4.33 1.32
CA PRO A 121 -5.39 -2.90 1.26
C PRO A 121 -5.70 -2.27 -0.10
N HIS A 122 -5.46 -2.95 -1.22
CA HIS A 122 -5.81 -2.44 -2.55
C HIS A 122 -7.32 -2.32 -2.74
N GLY A 123 -8.09 -3.30 -2.29
CA GLY A 123 -9.55 -3.28 -2.33
C GLY A 123 -10.12 -2.16 -1.48
N ILE A 124 -9.71 -2.08 -0.21
CA ILE A 124 -10.12 -1.04 0.74
C ILE A 124 -9.76 0.36 0.20
N ASP A 125 -8.54 0.53 -0.28
CA ASP A 125 -8.08 1.78 -0.86
C ASP A 125 -8.91 2.19 -2.10
N SER A 126 -9.24 1.24 -2.97
CA SER A 126 -10.06 1.49 -4.14
C SER A 126 -11.49 1.89 -3.76
N LEU A 127 -12.08 1.24 -2.75
CA LEU A 127 -13.40 1.61 -2.22
C LEU A 127 -13.39 3.04 -1.68
N LEU A 128 -12.43 3.37 -0.82
CA LEU A 128 -12.26 4.70 -0.24
C LEU A 128 -11.90 5.77 -1.28
N TRP A 129 -11.29 5.39 -2.39
CA TRP A 129 -10.94 6.32 -3.46
C TRP A 129 -12.14 6.61 -4.38
N LEU A 130 -13.02 5.63 -4.59
CA LEU A 130 -14.23 5.79 -5.40
C LEU A 130 -15.27 6.69 -4.74
N THR A 131 -15.44 6.55 -3.42
CA THR A 131 -16.41 7.29 -2.60
C THR A 131 -15.80 8.53 -1.96
#